data_AF-A0A937Z740-F1
#
_entry.id   AF-A0A937Z740-F1
#
_cell.length_a   1.000
_cell.length_b   1.000
_cell.length_c   1.000
_cell.angle_alpha   90.00
_cell.angle_beta   90.00
_cell.angle_gamma   90.00
#
_symmetry.space_group_name_H-M   'P 1'
#
loop_
_entity.id
_entity.type
_entity.pdbx_description
1 polymer ?
#
loop_
_entity_poly.entity_id
_entity_poly.type
_entity_poly.pdbx_seq_one_letter_code
_entity_poly.pdbx_strand_id
1 'polypeptide(L)' 'LDPAIESVGDRESIQDALAHLPPREQVIIELRYYRDMSQTEIAQRLGISQMHVSRLQHRALQRLRLLLGEES' A
#
# COMPACT_ATOMS: atom_id res chain seq x y z
N LEU A 1 -2.68 6.31 5.67
CA LEU A 1 -2.79 4.91 5.21
C LEU A 1 -4.26 4.46 5.30
N ASP A 2 -4.57 3.19 5.03
CA ASP A 2 -5.89 2.62 5.35
C ASP A 2 -6.14 2.77 6.87
N PRO A 3 -7.25 3.39 7.32
CA PRO A 3 -7.51 3.59 8.75
C PRO A 3 -7.51 2.30 9.57
N ALA A 4 -7.89 1.17 8.96
CA ALA A 4 -7.82 -0.13 9.63
C ALA A 4 -6.37 -0.47 9.98
N ILE A 5 -5.45 -0.36 9.00
CA ILE A 5 -4.02 -0.60 9.16
C ILE A 5 -3.39 0.30 10.24
N GLU A 6 -3.76 1.58 10.29
CA GLU A 6 -3.24 2.51 11.30
C GLU A 6 -3.74 2.21 12.72
N SER A 7 -4.89 1.55 12.85
CA SER A 7 -5.48 1.24 14.15
C SER A 7 -4.91 -0.03 14.81
N VAL A 8 -4.26 -0.89 14.02
CA VAL A 8 -3.81 -2.21 14.49
C VAL A 8 -2.30 -2.29 14.72
N GLY A 9 -1.50 -1.46 14.05
CA GLY A 9 -0.04 -1.43 14.23
C GLY A 9 0.47 -0.13 14.87
N ASP A 10 1.52 -0.22 15.70
CA ASP A 10 2.30 0.97 16.05
C ASP A 10 3.15 1.46 14.85
N ARG A 11 3.69 2.67 14.97
CA ARG A 11 4.42 3.31 13.86
C ARG A 11 5.65 2.50 13.41
N GLU A 12 6.32 1.81 14.32
CA GLU A 12 7.50 1.00 14.04
C GLU A 12 7.09 -0.26 13.26
N SER A 13 6.08 -0.97 13.74
CA SER A 13 5.49 -2.16 13.10
C SER A 13 4.98 -1.85 11.69
N ILE A 14 4.37 -0.68 11.48
CA ILE A 14 3.90 -0.27 10.14
C ILE A 14 5.08 -0.05 9.19
N GLN A 15 6.17 0.59 9.64
CA GLN A 15 7.35 0.79 8.78
C GLN A 15 8.00 -0.54 8.42
N ASP A 16 8.12 -1.45 9.37
CA ASP A 16 8.64 -2.79 9.12
C ASP A 16 7.74 -3.55 8.14
N ALA A 17 6.41 -3.54 8.32
CA ALA A 17 5.48 -4.17 7.40
C ALA A 17 5.56 -3.60 5.97
N LEU A 18 5.72 -2.29 5.83
CA LEU A 18 5.94 -1.63 4.53
C LEU A 18 7.24 -2.10 3.88
N ALA A 19 8.32 -2.26 4.64
CA ALA A 19 9.61 -2.73 4.13
C ALA A 19 9.55 -4.18 3.61
N HIS A 20 8.60 -5.00 4.09
CA HIS A 20 8.39 -6.38 3.64
C HIS A 20 7.51 -6.50 2.38
N LEU A 21 6.91 -5.41 1.90
CA LEU A 21 6.16 -5.45 0.65
C LEU A 21 7.09 -5.63 -0.56
N PRO A 22 6.63 -6.26 -1.65
CA PRO A 22 7.33 -6.23 -2.94
C PRO A 22 7.63 -4.78 -3.39
N PRO A 23 8.77 -4.50 -4.04
CA PRO A 23 9.17 -3.12 -4.38
C PRO A 23 8.12 -2.34 -5.19
N ARG A 24 7.42 -3.02 -6.10
CA ARG A 24 6.33 -2.40 -6.88
C ARG A 24 5.15 -1.98 -6.01
N GLU A 25 4.81 -2.78 -5.00
CA GLU A 25 3.73 -2.50 -4.06
C GLU A 25 4.12 -1.38 -3.09
N GLN A 26 5.37 -1.35 -2.62
CA GLN A 26 5.92 -0.24 -1.82
C GLN A 26 5.75 1.10 -2.54
N VAL A 27 6.16 1.18 -3.81
CA VAL A 27 6.03 2.41 -4.62
C VAL A 27 4.57 2.84 -4.77
N ILE A 28 3.65 1.89 -4.99
CA ILE A 28 2.21 2.20 -5.07
C ILE A 28 1.71 2.81 -3.76
N ILE A 29 2.08 2.22 -2.61
CA ILE A 29 1.68 2.71 -1.29
C ILE A 29 2.30 4.07 -0.99
N GLU A 30 3.58 4.28 -1.31
CA GLU A 30 4.25 5.56 -1.14
C GLU A 30 3.52 6.68 -1.90
N LEU A 31 3.31 6.47 -3.21
CA LEU A 31 2.67 7.48 -4.06
C LEU A 31 1.22 7.72 -3.62
N ARG A 32 0.50 6.67 -3.20
CA ARG A 32 -0.90 6.80 -2.82
C ARG A 32 -1.11 7.51 -1.48
N TYR A 33 -0.32 7.16 -0.46
CA TYR A 33 -0.61 7.54 0.93
C TYR A 33 0.37 8.58 1.51
N TYR A 34 1.53 8.79 0.89
CA TYR A 34 2.50 9.81 1.32
C TYR A 34 2.60 10.97 0.33
N ARG A 35 2.16 10.76 -0.92
CA ARG A 35 2.14 11.78 -1.98
C ARG A 35 0.73 12.14 -2.45
N ASP A 36 -0.29 11.58 -1.81
CA ASP A 36 -1.73 11.80 -2.10
C ASP A 36 -2.15 11.62 -3.57
N MET A 37 -1.37 10.87 -4.36
CA MET A 37 -1.69 10.65 -5.78
C MET A 37 -2.89 9.73 -5.94
N SER A 38 -3.78 10.05 -6.86
CA SER A 38 -4.85 9.14 -7.30
C SER A 38 -4.29 7.93 -8.04
N GLN A 39 -5.06 6.85 -8.11
CA GLN A 39 -4.66 5.66 -8.88
C GLN A 39 -4.43 5.96 -10.37
N THR A 40 -5.15 6.95 -10.92
CA THR A 40 -4.97 7.41 -12.30
C THR A 40 -3.66 8.17 -12.49
N GLU A 41 -3.29 9.06 -11.56
CA GLU A 41 -2.00 9.77 -11.62
C GLU A 41 -0.83 8.81 -11.43
N ILE A 42 -0.97 7.82 -10.54
CA ILE A 42 0.02 6.74 -10.37
C ILE A 42 0.15 5.92 -11.65
N ALA A 43 -0.97 5.57 -12.27
CA ALA A 43 -1.00 4.81 -13.52
C ALA A 43 -0.25 5.54 -14.64
N GLN A 44 -0.52 6.84 -14.82
CA GLN A 44 0.18 7.71 -15.76
C GLN A 44 1.68 7.78 -15.45
N ARG A 45 2.04 8.00 -14.18
CA ARG A 45 3.44 8.09 -13.74
C ARG A 45 4.23 6.80 -13.98
N LEU A 46 3.61 5.65 -13.78
CA LEU A 46 4.25 4.33 -13.87
C LEU A 46 4.11 3.67 -15.25
N GLY A 47 3.39 4.28 -16.18
CA GLY A 47 3.18 3.74 -17.53
C GLY A 47 2.36 2.44 -17.55
N ILE A 48 1.43 2.27 -16.61
CA ILE A 48 0.56 1.08 -16.50
C ILE A 48 -0.92 1.50 -16.43
N SER A 49 -1.84 0.55 -16.58
CA SER A 49 -3.27 0.86 -16.45
C SER A 49 -3.67 1.15 -15.00
N GLN A 50 -4.69 2.01 -14.80
CA GLN A 50 -5.28 2.25 -13.48
C GLN A 50 -5.80 0.96 -12.84
N MET A 51 -6.29 0.01 -13.65
CA MET A 51 -6.71 -1.31 -13.16
C MET A 51 -5.54 -2.13 -12.62
N HIS A 52 -4.35 -2.04 -13.24
CA HIS A 52 -3.15 -2.67 -12.72
C HIS A 52 -2.71 -2.02 -11.39
N VAL A 53 -2.74 -0.69 -11.30
CA VAL A 53 -2.48 0.04 -10.03
C VAL A 53 -3.44 -0.41 -8.94
N SER A 54 -4.74 -0.47 -9.23
CA SER A 54 -5.77 -0.90 -8.28
C SER A 54 -5.50 -2.32 -7.73
N ARG A 55 -5.16 -3.27 -8.60
CA ARG A 55 -4.82 -4.64 -8.19
C ARG A 55 -3.56 -4.69 -7.32
N LEU A 56 -2.52 -3.92 -7.65
CA LEU A 56 -1.29 -3.86 -6.85
C LEU A 56 -1.56 -3.22 -5.48
N GLN A 57 -2.32 -2.12 -5.44
CA GLN A 57 -2.70 -1.48 -4.18
C GLN A 57 -3.51 -2.43 -3.30
N HIS A 58 -4.49 -3.14 -3.85
CA HIS A 58 -5.29 -4.09 -3.09
C HIS A 58 -4.44 -5.22 -2.50
N ARG A 59 -3.52 -5.80 -3.30
CA ARG A 59 -2.57 -6.83 -2.83
C ARG A 59 -1.66 -6.30 -1.71
N ALA A 60 -1.13 -5.09 -1.89
CA ALA A 60 -0.29 -4.44 -0.89
C ALA A 60 -1.04 -4.28 0.44
N LEU A 61 -2.29 -3.78 0.40
CA LEU A 61 -3.11 -3.63 1.59
C LEU A 61 -3.40 -4.98 2.26
N GLN A 62 -3.75 -6.02 1.50
CA GLN A 62 -3.97 -7.36 2.07
C GLN A 62 -2.71 -7.91 2.75
N ARG A 63 -1.53 -7.73 2.15
CA ARG A 63 -0.25 -8.14 2.77
C ARG A 63 0.03 -7.37 4.05
N LEU A 64 -0.20 -6.05 4.06
CA LEU A 64 0.01 -5.24 5.26
C LEU A 64 -0.89 -5.70 6.41
N ARG A 65 -2.17 -6.01 6.13
CA ARG A 65 -3.09 -6.54 7.14
C ARG A 65 -2.58 -7.86 7.74
N LEU A 66 -2.12 -8.77 6.90
CA LEU A 66 -1.53 -10.05 7.35
C LEU A 66 -0.26 -9.85 8.17
N LEU A 67 0.63 -8.95 7.76
CA LEU A 67 1.88 -8.67 8.46
C LEU A 67 1.67 -7.99 9.82
N LEU A 68 0.60 -7.21 9.94
CA LEU A 68 0.24 -6.49 11.16
C LEU A 68 -0.67 -7.31 12.09
N GLY A 69 -1.00 -8.55 11.72
CA GLY A 69 -1.82 -9.43 12.55
C GLY A 69 -3.30 -9.03 12.60
N GLU A 70 -3.82 -8.31 11.60
CA GLU A 70 -5.27 -8.25 11.37
C GLU A 70 -5.75 -9.63 10.92
N GLU A 71 -6.20 -10.45 11.86
CA GLU A 71 -7.05 -11.60 11.52
C GLU A 71 -8.42 -11.08 11.04
N SER A 72 -8.94 -11.69 9.97
CA SER A 72 -10.15 -11.27 9.26
C SER A 72 -11.41 -11.27 10.10
#